data_AF-A0A930F6R6-F1
#
_entry.id   AF-A0A930F6R6-F1
#
_cell.length_a   1.000
_cell.length_b   1.000
_cell.length_c   1.000
_cell.angle_alpha   90.00
_cell.angle_beta   90.00
_cell.angle_gamma   90.00
#
_symmetry.space_group_name_H-M   'P 1'
#
loop_
_entity.id
_entity.type
_entity.pdbx_description
1 polymer ?
#
loop_
_entity_poly.entity_id
_entity_poly.type
_entity_poly.pdbx_seq_one_letter_code
_entity_poly.pdbx_strand_id
1 'polypeptide(L)'
;MTFTKKSANLTPIADAVFTVVAKAKEDKRINGEENVIDATIGTLCDNDGNLVALKSVFDHYDKIDHRVKASYAASFDGNPNFRKDVYEWVTQGTNLKLAHNVIATPGGSGAVSSTFTSVLDEGETVIIPNIAWGSYRLMATENNLKIAEYELFNDKNHFNIDSIKETVHEVMKTQERILLLINDPCENPTGYTMSHEEWKEVIDFVNEVSKTHPIVLMDDIAYIDYAY
;
A
#
# COMPACT_ATOMS: atom_id res chain seq x y z
N MET A 1 0.35 25.77 -27.41
CA MET A 1 -0.67 25.23 -26.50
C MET A 1 -0.18 23.88 -26.03
N THR A 2 -0.19 23.62 -24.73
CA THR A 2 0.07 22.28 -24.20
C THR A 2 -1.17 21.42 -24.37
N PHE A 3 -1.02 20.15 -24.76
CA PHE A 3 -2.13 19.19 -24.81
C PHE A 3 -2.53 18.70 -23.41
N THR A 4 -1.69 18.94 -22.40
CA THR A 4 -1.91 18.58 -21.01
C THR A 4 -2.79 19.61 -20.29
N LYS A 5 -3.59 19.12 -19.31
CA LYS A 5 -4.39 19.97 -18.42
C LYS A 5 -3.49 20.96 -17.69
N LYS A 6 -4.00 22.16 -17.41
CA LYS A 6 -3.26 23.18 -16.62
C LYS A 6 -2.98 22.74 -15.19
N SER A 7 -3.84 21.88 -14.63
CA SER A 7 -3.68 21.32 -13.28
C SER A 7 -2.77 20.09 -13.24
N ALA A 8 -2.33 19.56 -14.39
CA ALA A 8 -1.47 18.38 -14.37
C ALA A 8 -0.10 18.74 -13.79
N ASN A 9 0.37 17.96 -12.82
CA ASN A 9 1.76 18.04 -12.39
C ASN A 9 2.67 17.53 -13.53
N LEU A 10 3.58 18.39 -14.00
CA LEU A 10 4.53 18.08 -15.08
C LEU A 10 5.96 17.83 -14.55
N THR A 11 6.14 17.76 -13.24
CA THR A 11 7.42 17.43 -12.62
C THR A 11 7.80 16.01 -13.01
N PRO A 12 8.98 15.80 -13.63
CA PRO A 12 9.42 14.45 -13.98
C PRO A 12 9.47 13.54 -12.75
N ILE A 13 8.99 12.31 -12.91
CA ILE A 13 9.10 11.30 -11.86
C ILE A 13 10.58 10.94 -11.70
N ALA A 14 11.11 11.11 -10.49
CA ALA A 14 12.44 10.66 -10.13
C ALA A 14 12.40 9.17 -9.74
N ASP A 15 12.70 8.30 -10.69
CA ASP A 15 12.71 6.86 -10.47
C ASP A 15 14.06 6.36 -9.93
N ALA A 16 14.25 6.53 -8.62
CA ALA A 16 15.48 6.07 -7.96
C ALA A 16 15.60 4.55 -7.95
N VAL A 17 14.49 3.82 -7.74
CA VAL A 17 14.49 2.36 -7.59
C VAL A 17 14.94 1.67 -8.87
N PHE A 18 14.26 1.93 -10.00
CA PHE A 18 14.62 1.27 -11.25
C PHE A 18 15.96 1.75 -11.82
N THR A 19 16.39 2.97 -11.48
CA THR A 19 17.75 3.42 -11.78
C THR A 19 18.80 2.55 -11.10
N VAL A 20 18.61 2.19 -9.82
CA VAL A 20 19.55 1.32 -9.10
C VAL A 20 19.46 -0.12 -9.59
N VAL A 21 18.25 -0.64 -9.86
CA VAL A 21 18.05 -1.96 -10.49
C VAL A 21 18.81 -2.07 -11.81
N ALA A 22 18.75 -1.05 -12.67
CA ALA A 22 19.46 -1.05 -13.95
C ALA A 22 20.99 -1.09 -13.77
N LYS A 23 21.51 -0.39 -12.76
CA LYS A 23 22.94 -0.43 -12.41
C LYS A 23 23.37 -1.80 -11.89
N ALA A 24 22.57 -2.43 -11.02
CA ALA A 24 22.86 -3.78 -10.52
C ALA A 24 22.88 -4.81 -11.65
N LYS A 25 21.94 -4.73 -12.61
CA LYS A 25 21.93 -5.58 -13.80
C LYS A 25 23.16 -5.40 -14.68
N GLU A 26 23.60 -4.15 -14.88
CA GLU A 26 24.80 -3.87 -15.65
C GLU A 26 26.07 -4.39 -14.93
N ASP A 27 26.13 -4.26 -13.60
CA ASP A 27 27.22 -4.77 -12.79
C ASP A 27 27.32 -6.31 -12.90
N LYS A 28 26.19 -7.02 -12.77
CA LYS A 28 26.11 -8.48 -12.98
C LYS A 28 26.62 -8.89 -14.37
N ARG A 29 26.30 -8.10 -15.40
CA ARG A 29 26.74 -8.35 -16.79
C ARG A 29 28.25 -8.19 -16.97
N ILE A 30 28.87 -7.24 -16.28
CA ILE A 30 30.30 -6.94 -16.40
C ILE A 30 31.14 -7.85 -15.50
N ASN A 31 30.69 -8.06 -14.26
CA ASN A 31 31.50 -8.66 -13.20
C ASN A 31 31.06 -10.08 -12.82
N GLY A 32 29.99 -10.62 -13.40
CA GLY A 32 29.42 -11.91 -13.02
C GLY A 32 28.41 -11.78 -11.88
N GLU A 33 27.33 -12.56 -11.95
CA GLU A 33 26.22 -12.49 -10.99
C GLU A 33 26.64 -12.88 -9.57
N GLU A 34 27.56 -13.83 -9.44
CA GLU A 34 28.12 -14.30 -8.17
C GLU A 34 28.92 -13.22 -7.42
N ASN A 35 29.35 -12.16 -8.12
CA ASN A 35 30.15 -11.08 -7.55
C ASN A 35 29.31 -9.84 -7.18
N VAL A 36 27.99 -9.88 -7.40
CA VAL A 36 27.09 -8.74 -7.17
C VAL A 36 25.97 -9.12 -6.21
N ILE A 37 25.92 -8.45 -5.06
CA ILE A 37 24.81 -8.57 -4.11
C ILE A 37 23.72 -7.58 -4.53
N ASP A 38 22.66 -8.11 -5.16
CA ASP A 38 21.52 -7.33 -5.64
C ASP A 38 20.39 -7.29 -4.60
N ALA A 39 20.35 -6.21 -3.81
CA ALA A 39 19.31 -5.94 -2.81
C ALA A 39 18.41 -4.76 -3.24
N THR A 40 18.13 -4.63 -4.54
CA THR A 40 17.53 -3.42 -5.10
C THR A 40 16.01 -3.42 -5.13
N ILE A 41 15.38 -4.59 -5.36
CA ILE A 41 13.93 -4.71 -5.54
C ILE A 41 13.36 -5.75 -4.58
N GLY A 42 12.19 -5.45 -4.01
CA GLY A 42 11.44 -6.34 -3.12
C GLY A 42 10.78 -7.49 -3.87
N THR A 43 11.59 -8.33 -4.52
CA THR A 43 11.15 -9.49 -5.27
C THR A 43 11.77 -10.73 -4.65
N LEU A 44 10.94 -11.74 -4.37
CA LEU A 44 11.41 -12.97 -3.77
C LEU A 44 12.25 -13.77 -4.78
N CYS A 45 13.53 -13.95 -4.47
CA CYS A 45 14.44 -14.80 -5.22
C CYS A 45 14.88 -16.00 -4.39
N ASP A 46 15.19 -17.11 -5.04
CA ASP A 46 15.83 -18.26 -4.40
C ASP A 46 17.33 -18.03 -4.16
N ASN A 47 18.01 -19.01 -3.55
CA ASN A 47 19.44 -18.93 -3.23
C ASN A 47 20.33 -18.86 -4.47
N ASP A 48 19.81 -19.23 -5.64
CA ASP A 48 20.52 -19.18 -6.92
C ASP A 48 20.21 -17.86 -7.67
N GLY A 49 19.47 -16.93 -7.05
CA GLY A 49 19.10 -15.63 -7.61
C GLY A 49 17.91 -15.67 -8.58
N ASN A 50 17.25 -16.83 -8.74
CA ASN A 50 16.10 -16.94 -9.63
C ASN A 50 14.84 -16.39 -8.98
N LEU A 51 14.01 -15.71 -9.78
CA LEU A 51 12.68 -15.27 -9.36
C LEU A 51 11.83 -16.46 -8.90
N VAL A 52 11.27 -16.38 -7.70
CA VAL A 52 10.39 -17.43 -7.17
C VAL A 52 9.01 -17.31 -7.80
N ALA A 53 8.64 -18.33 -8.58
CA ALA A 53 7.29 -18.56 -9.06
C ALA A 53 6.71 -19.78 -8.33
N LEU A 54 5.80 -19.54 -7.37
CA LEU A 54 5.26 -20.62 -6.53
C LEU A 54 4.51 -21.65 -7.38
N LYS A 55 4.97 -22.91 -7.34
CA LYS A 55 4.33 -24.02 -8.06
C LYS A 55 2.88 -24.21 -7.65
N SER A 56 2.57 -24.02 -6.37
CA SER A 56 1.20 -24.07 -5.84
C SER A 56 0.27 -23.04 -6.49
N VAL A 57 0.80 -21.98 -7.09
CA VAL A 57 0.03 -20.98 -7.84
C VAL A 57 0.06 -21.29 -9.33
N PHE A 58 1.25 -21.37 -9.93
CA PHE A 58 1.40 -21.45 -11.39
C PHE A 58 0.97 -22.79 -11.97
N ASP A 59 1.23 -23.91 -11.30
CA ASP A 59 0.78 -25.23 -11.77
C ASP A 59 -0.76 -25.32 -11.82
N HIS A 60 -1.45 -24.56 -10.96
CA HIS A 60 -2.91 -24.47 -10.94
C HIS A 60 -3.41 -23.47 -11.99
N TYR A 61 -2.77 -22.30 -12.09
CA TYR A 61 -3.08 -21.31 -13.12
C TYR A 61 -2.97 -21.89 -14.53
N ASP A 62 -1.93 -22.68 -14.80
CA ASP A 62 -1.69 -23.29 -16.12
C ASP A 62 -2.76 -24.31 -16.51
N LYS A 63 -3.42 -24.94 -15.53
CA LYS A 63 -4.52 -25.88 -15.76
C LYS A 63 -5.86 -25.19 -16.06
N ILE A 64 -5.98 -23.88 -15.83
CA ILE A 64 -7.21 -23.13 -16.14
C ILE A 64 -7.40 -23.06 -17.65
N ASP A 65 -8.61 -23.37 -18.13
CA ASP A 65 -8.98 -23.28 -19.55
C ASP A 65 -8.68 -21.87 -20.11
N HIS A 66 -8.06 -21.79 -21.29
CA HIS A 66 -7.63 -20.53 -21.88
C HIS A 66 -8.79 -19.54 -22.10
N ARG A 67 -10.02 -20.03 -22.35
CA ARG A 67 -11.19 -19.17 -22.52
C ARG A 67 -11.61 -18.53 -21.21
N VAL A 68 -11.40 -19.19 -20.07
CA VAL A 68 -11.62 -18.58 -18.75
C VAL A 68 -10.62 -17.44 -18.53
N LYS A 69 -9.34 -17.64 -18.88
CA LYS A 69 -8.30 -16.60 -18.78
C LYS A 69 -8.59 -15.39 -19.69
N ALA A 70 -9.10 -15.65 -20.89
CA ALA A 70 -9.39 -14.60 -21.89
C ALA A 70 -10.71 -13.86 -21.65
N SER A 71 -11.60 -14.41 -20.83
CA SER A 71 -12.92 -13.81 -20.56
C SER A 71 -12.80 -12.60 -19.63
N TYR A 72 -13.75 -11.68 -19.76
CA TYR A 72 -13.96 -10.66 -18.72
C TYR A 72 -14.27 -11.31 -17.38
N ALA A 73 -13.92 -10.60 -16.30
CA ALA A 73 -14.44 -10.90 -14.97
C ALA A 73 -15.98 -10.78 -14.98
N ALA A 74 -16.62 -11.48 -14.04
CA ALA A 74 -18.07 -11.55 -13.93
C ALA A 74 -18.73 -10.18 -13.65
N SER A 75 -17.98 -9.23 -13.10
CA SER A 75 -18.45 -7.89 -12.71
C SER A 75 -17.29 -6.93 -12.51
N PHE A 76 -17.61 -5.63 -12.41
CA PHE A 76 -16.64 -4.57 -12.15
C PHE A 76 -15.98 -4.65 -10.76
N ASP A 77 -16.66 -5.25 -9.78
CA ASP A 77 -16.12 -5.47 -8.43
C ASP A 77 -15.34 -6.79 -8.30
N GLY A 78 -15.27 -7.60 -9.37
CA GLY A 78 -14.51 -8.84 -9.44
C GLY A 78 -15.34 -10.11 -9.24
N ASN A 79 -14.74 -11.25 -9.59
CA ASN A 79 -15.42 -12.54 -9.52
C ASN A 79 -15.89 -12.86 -8.09
N PRO A 80 -17.13 -13.36 -7.88
CA PRO A 80 -17.65 -13.64 -6.54
C PRO A 80 -16.77 -14.57 -5.69
N ASN A 81 -16.21 -15.62 -6.29
CA ASN A 81 -15.32 -16.53 -5.58
C ASN A 81 -14.03 -15.85 -5.14
N PHE A 82 -13.40 -15.04 -6.01
CA PHE A 82 -12.20 -14.28 -5.65
C PHE A 82 -12.47 -13.35 -4.47
N ARG A 83 -13.58 -12.62 -4.50
CA ARG A 83 -13.97 -11.69 -3.43
C ARG A 83 -14.19 -12.41 -2.10
N LYS A 84 -14.83 -13.57 -2.15
CA LYS A 84 -15.03 -14.45 -0.99
C LYS A 84 -13.68 -14.96 -0.46
N ASP A 85 -12.83 -15.49 -1.32
CA ASP A 85 -11.55 -16.09 -0.94
C ASP A 85 -10.59 -15.03 -0.34
N VAL A 86 -10.59 -13.81 -0.88
CA VAL A 86 -9.83 -12.68 -0.29
C VAL A 86 -10.35 -12.34 1.10
N TYR A 87 -11.67 -12.27 1.30
CA TYR A 87 -12.24 -12.01 2.63
C TYR A 87 -11.88 -13.12 3.63
N GLU A 88 -11.98 -14.38 3.23
CA GLU A 88 -11.61 -15.53 4.07
C GLU A 88 -10.12 -15.53 4.41
N TRP A 89 -9.25 -15.17 3.45
CA TRP A 89 -7.80 -15.02 3.66
C TRP A 89 -7.47 -13.88 4.64
N VAL A 90 -8.01 -12.67 4.42
CA VAL A 90 -7.73 -11.52 5.32
C VAL A 90 -8.24 -11.79 6.74
N THR A 91 -9.41 -12.42 6.87
CA THR A 91 -10.01 -12.67 8.19
C THR A 91 -9.54 -13.97 8.84
N GLN A 92 -8.77 -14.80 8.12
CA GLN A 92 -8.33 -16.13 8.55
C GLN A 92 -9.50 -16.99 9.05
N GLY A 93 -10.67 -16.86 8.41
CA GLY A 93 -11.91 -17.56 8.80
C GLY A 93 -12.55 -17.07 10.11
N THR A 94 -12.08 -15.95 10.68
CA THR A 94 -12.69 -15.35 11.87
C THR A 94 -14.10 -14.89 11.54
N ASN A 95 -15.07 -15.32 12.37
CA ASN A 95 -16.48 -14.95 12.18
C ASN A 95 -16.75 -13.49 12.60
N LEU A 96 -16.37 -12.54 11.73
CA LEU A 96 -16.61 -11.12 11.94
C LEU A 96 -18.06 -10.75 11.58
N LYS A 97 -18.78 -10.16 12.53
CA LYS A 97 -20.16 -9.67 12.32
C LYS A 97 -20.21 -8.20 11.88
N LEU A 98 -19.22 -7.77 11.11
CA LEU A 98 -19.11 -6.40 10.59
C LEU A 98 -19.57 -6.35 9.13
N ALA A 99 -20.18 -5.22 8.75
CA ALA A 99 -20.45 -4.94 7.35
C ALA A 99 -19.11 -4.87 6.60
N HIS A 100 -19.00 -5.61 5.50
CA HIS A 100 -17.79 -5.70 4.72
C HIS A 100 -18.13 -5.84 3.24
N ASN A 101 -17.17 -5.48 2.39
CA ASN A 101 -17.21 -5.77 0.97
C ASN A 101 -15.78 -5.91 0.44
N VAL A 102 -15.60 -6.68 -0.62
CA VAL A 102 -14.32 -6.84 -1.32
C VAL A 102 -14.51 -6.40 -2.76
N ILE A 103 -13.62 -5.54 -3.25
CA ILE A 103 -13.58 -5.05 -4.62
C ILE A 103 -12.22 -5.40 -5.20
N ALA A 104 -12.19 -6.06 -6.36
CA ALA A 104 -10.95 -6.36 -7.06
C ALA A 104 -10.29 -5.09 -7.61
N THR A 105 -8.98 -4.97 -7.42
CA THR A 105 -8.16 -3.86 -7.91
C THR A 105 -6.90 -4.37 -8.61
N PRO A 106 -6.26 -3.57 -9.48
CA PRO A 106 -4.95 -3.89 -10.01
C PRO A 106 -3.87 -3.73 -8.93
N GLY A 107 -3.77 -4.74 -8.06
CA GLY A 107 -2.86 -4.77 -6.91
C GLY A 107 -3.20 -3.72 -5.84
N GLY A 108 -2.27 -3.56 -4.88
CA GLY A 108 -2.36 -2.56 -3.82
C GLY A 108 -2.38 -1.13 -4.34
N SER A 109 -1.60 -0.83 -5.40
CA SER A 109 -1.60 0.50 -6.04
C SER A 109 -3.00 0.93 -6.48
N GLY A 110 -3.77 0.02 -7.08
CA GLY A 110 -5.15 0.29 -7.48
C GLY A 110 -6.08 0.54 -6.29
N ALA A 111 -5.90 -0.20 -5.18
CA ALA A 111 -6.69 -0.04 -3.97
C ALA A 111 -6.42 1.30 -3.29
N VAL A 112 -5.15 1.68 -3.14
CA VAL A 112 -4.73 2.96 -2.56
C VAL A 112 -5.22 4.12 -3.42
N SER A 113 -4.93 4.09 -4.72
CA SER A 113 -5.34 5.14 -5.66
C SER A 113 -6.86 5.35 -5.63
N SER A 114 -7.64 4.28 -5.73
CA SER A 114 -9.11 4.35 -5.72
C SER A 114 -9.65 4.90 -4.40
N THR A 115 -9.02 4.55 -3.28
CA THR A 115 -9.44 5.07 -1.97
C THR A 115 -9.12 6.55 -1.84
N PHE A 116 -7.95 7.01 -2.29
CA PHE A 116 -7.60 8.43 -2.28
C PHE A 116 -8.64 9.25 -3.05
N THR A 117 -9.03 8.80 -4.26
CA THR A 117 -10.04 9.51 -5.07
C THR A 117 -11.46 9.38 -4.54
N SER A 118 -11.79 8.29 -3.84
CA SER A 118 -13.14 8.07 -3.33
C SER A 118 -13.38 8.76 -1.99
N VAL A 119 -12.31 8.98 -1.21
CA VAL A 119 -12.38 9.54 0.14
C VAL A 119 -12.05 11.03 0.13
N LEU A 120 -11.15 11.52 -0.70
CA LEU A 120 -10.70 12.92 -0.65
C LEU A 120 -10.99 13.67 -1.95
N ASP A 121 -11.38 14.94 -1.81
CA ASP A 121 -11.53 15.89 -2.91
C ASP A 121 -10.17 16.56 -3.25
N GLU A 122 -10.05 17.13 -4.47
CA GLU A 122 -8.84 17.88 -4.85
C GLU A 122 -8.54 19.01 -3.83
N GLY A 123 -7.28 19.09 -3.38
CA GLY A 123 -6.83 20.06 -2.39
C GLY A 123 -7.05 19.67 -0.91
N GLU A 124 -7.75 18.56 -0.65
CA GLU A 124 -7.78 17.90 0.65
C GLU A 124 -6.49 17.13 0.92
N THR A 125 -6.30 16.72 2.17
CA THR A 125 -5.05 16.23 2.74
C THR A 125 -5.17 14.76 3.08
N VAL A 126 -4.25 13.95 2.55
CA VAL A 126 -4.00 12.58 3.02
C VAL A 126 -2.89 12.59 4.07
N ILE A 127 -3.06 11.78 5.11
CA ILE A 127 -2.07 11.60 6.18
C ILE A 127 -1.33 10.28 5.94
N ILE A 128 -0.01 10.35 5.76
CA ILE A 128 0.87 9.20 5.48
C ILE A 128 2.11 9.24 6.39
N PRO A 129 2.83 8.12 6.60
CA PRO A 129 4.08 8.17 7.36
C PRO A 129 5.17 8.92 6.59
N ASN A 130 6.09 9.54 7.32
CA ASN A 130 7.24 10.24 6.74
C ASN A 130 8.19 9.28 5.99
N ILE A 131 8.39 8.09 6.56
CA ILE A 131 9.08 6.93 5.96
C ILE A 131 8.01 6.02 5.38
N ALA A 132 7.97 5.87 4.05
CA ALA A 132 6.91 5.11 3.39
C ALA A 132 7.29 4.70 1.95
N TRP A 133 6.52 3.78 1.38
CA TRP A 133 6.52 3.51 -0.05
C TRP A 133 6.20 4.78 -0.86
N GLY A 134 7.15 5.21 -1.70
CA GLY A 134 7.09 6.49 -2.40
C GLY A 134 5.89 6.68 -3.33
N SER A 135 5.24 5.60 -3.77
CA SER A 135 4.07 5.70 -4.64
C SER A 135 2.85 6.32 -3.97
N TYR A 136 2.74 6.30 -2.63
CA TYR A 136 1.68 7.04 -1.93
C TYR A 136 1.72 8.54 -2.28
N ARG A 137 2.92 9.12 -2.27
CA ARG A 137 3.14 10.54 -2.59
C ARG A 137 2.84 10.84 -4.05
N LEU A 138 3.23 9.93 -4.96
CA LEU A 138 2.92 10.04 -6.38
C LEU A 138 1.40 10.04 -6.61
N MET A 139 0.69 9.06 -6.05
CA MET A 139 -0.77 8.94 -6.19
C MET A 139 -1.51 10.14 -5.55
N ALA A 140 -1.07 10.63 -4.39
CA ALA A 140 -1.64 11.84 -3.78
C ALA A 140 -1.45 13.06 -4.69
N THR A 141 -0.24 13.23 -5.22
CA THR A 141 0.09 14.35 -6.12
C THR A 141 -0.68 14.28 -7.44
N GLU A 142 -0.84 13.10 -8.03
CA GLU A 142 -1.63 12.89 -9.25
C GLU A 142 -3.11 13.26 -9.07
N ASN A 143 -3.63 13.09 -7.84
CA ASN A 143 -4.99 13.46 -7.46
C ASN A 143 -5.10 14.90 -6.90
N ASN A 144 -4.06 15.72 -7.04
CA ASN A 144 -4.01 17.09 -6.52
C ASN A 144 -4.28 17.18 -5.00
N LEU A 145 -3.94 16.14 -4.25
CA LEU A 145 -4.07 16.11 -2.79
C LEU A 145 -2.86 16.77 -2.14
N LYS A 146 -3.09 17.35 -0.97
CA LYS A 146 -2.02 17.73 -0.03
C LYS A 146 -1.60 16.49 0.75
N ILE A 147 -0.39 16.54 1.28
CA ILE A 147 0.19 15.47 2.09
C ILE A 147 0.54 16.08 3.44
N ALA A 148 0.05 15.45 4.51
CA ALA A 148 0.53 15.65 5.87
C ALA A 148 1.25 14.38 6.33
N GLU A 149 2.38 14.56 7.00
CA GLU A 149 3.21 13.45 7.43
C GLU A 149 3.14 13.31 8.95
N TYR A 150 3.14 12.06 9.41
CA TYR A 150 3.47 11.75 10.80
C TYR A 150 4.82 11.04 10.84
N GLU A 151 5.56 11.26 11.92
CA GLU A 151 6.80 10.53 12.19
C GLU A 151 6.45 9.08 12.51
N LEU A 152 7.00 8.12 11.76
CA LEU A 152 6.69 6.70 11.99
C LEU A 152 7.21 6.22 13.35
N PHE A 153 8.39 6.70 13.75
CA PHE A 153 9.08 6.30 14.98
C PHE A 153 9.23 7.44 15.97
N ASN A 154 9.18 7.11 17.26
CA ASN A 154 9.55 8.02 18.33
C ASN A 154 11.06 7.92 18.64
N ASP A 155 11.53 8.71 19.60
CA ASP A 155 12.95 8.73 20.02
C ASP A 155 13.50 7.38 20.54
N LYS A 156 12.63 6.39 20.75
CA LYS A 156 12.96 5.04 21.20
C LYS A 156 12.82 3.98 20.11
N ASN A 157 12.58 4.38 18.85
CA ASN A 157 12.31 3.49 17.72
C ASN A 157 11.06 2.60 17.88
N HIS A 158 10.04 3.07 18.60
CA HIS A 158 8.70 2.47 18.62
C HIS A 158 7.72 3.28 17.77
N PHE A 159 6.58 2.68 17.43
CA PHE A 159 5.53 3.38 16.69
C PHE A 159 5.12 4.67 17.42
N ASN A 160 5.05 5.77 16.68
CA ASN A 160 4.80 7.10 17.25
C ASN A 160 3.33 7.51 17.11
N ILE A 161 2.48 6.94 17.96
CA ILE A 161 1.06 7.30 18.00
C ILE A 161 0.83 8.79 18.28
N ASP A 162 1.71 9.44 19.05
CA ASP A 162 1.56 10.85 19.40
C ASP A 162 1.73 11.75 18.18
N SER A 163 2.65 11.41 17.26
CA SER A 163 2.77 12.14 15.99
C SER A 163 1.52 11.98 15.11
N ILE A 164 0.90 10.79 15.07
CA ILE A 164 -0.38 10.61 14.37
C ILE A 164 -1.46 11.50 14.99
N LYS A 165 -1.58 11.53 16.32
CA LYS A 165 -2.58 12.36 17.02
C LYS A 165 -2.41 13.83 16.67
N GLU A 166 -1.18 14.34 16.75
CA GLU A 166 -0.85 15.73 16.42
C GLU A 166 -1.20 16.06 14.96
N THR A 167 -0.77 15.22 14.02
CA THR A 167 -1.02 15.43 12.59
C THR A 167 -2.51 15.37 12.25
N VAL A 168 -3.25 14.40 12.79
CA VAL A 168 -4.70 14.29 12.60
C VAL A 168 -5.42 15.52 13.16
N HIS A 169 -5.08 15.96 14.38
CA HIS A 169 -5.68 17.15 14.96
C HIS A 169 -5.36 18.44 14.18
N GLU A 170 -4.19 18.55 13.56
CA GLU A 170 -3.88 19.68 12.69
C GLU A 170 -4.73 19.67 11.42
N VAL A 171 -4.86 18.51 10.76
CA VAL A 171 -5.69 18.37 9.55
C VAL A 171 -7.17 18.68 9.86
N MET A 172 -7.69 18.20 10.99
CA MET A 172 -9.07 18.47 11.44
C MET A 172 -9.42 19.97 11.56
N LYS A 173 -8.43 20.86 11.75
CA LYS A 173 -8.67 22.31 11.83
C LYS A 173 -9.12 22.91 10.49
N THR A 174 -8.81 22.24 9.38
CA THR A 174 -9.02 22.76 8.03
C THR A 174 -9.81 21.83 7.11
N GLN A 175 -10.10 20.61 7.57
CA GLN A 175 -10.74 19.56 6.77
C GLN A 175 -11.69 18.72 7.63
N GLU A 176 -12.90 18.45 7.11
CA GLU A 176 -13.93 17.73 7.85
C GLU A 176 -13.73 16.21 7.85
N ARG A 177 -13.10 15.65 6.81
CA ARG A 177 -12.92 14.21 6.62
C ARG A 177 -11.46 13.82 6.71
N ILE A 178 -11.15 12.76 7.45
CA ILE A 178 -9.77 12.31 7.66
C ILE A 178 -9.52 11.02 6.89
N LEU A 179 -8.40 10.96 6.15
CA LEU A 179 -7.85 9.73 5.61
C LEU A 179 -6.45 9.52 6.18
N LEU A 180 -6.31 8.50 7.03
CA LEU A 180 -5.06 8.07 7.63
C LEU A 180 -4.63 6.76 6.98
N LEU A 181 -3.41 6.75 6.41
CA LEU A 181 -2.79 5.54 5.85
C LEU A 181 -1.76 4.99 6.85
N ILE A 182 -1.86 3.70 7.13
CA ILE A 182 -0.85 2.89 7.79
C ILE A 182 -0.48 1.74 6.85
N ASN A 183 0.82 1.40 6.76
CA ASN A 183 1.28 0.20 6.08
C ASN A 183 1.87 -0.74 7.12
N ASP A 184 1.13 -1.79 7.46
CA ASP A 184 1.48 -2.78 8.46
C ASP A 184 0.76 -4.10 8.12
N PRO A 185 1.32 -5.27 8.44
CA PRO A 185 2.64 -5.52 9.00
C PRO A 185 3.76 -5.42 7.96
N CYS A 186 5.01 -5.45 8.43
CA CYS A 186 6.22 -5.35 7.61
C CYS A 186 6.23 -4.11 6.71
N GLU A 187 6.12 -2.93 7.33
CA GLU A 187 6.11 -1.63 6.68
C GLU A 187 7.25 -1.52 5.64
N ASN A 188 6.94 -1.02 4.44
CA ASN A 188 7.95 -0.77 3.42
C ASN A 188 8.37 0.71 3.45
N PRO A 189 9.62 1.03 3.81
CA PRO A 189 10.81 0.16 3.70
C PRO A 189 11.39 -0.44 4.99
N THR A 190 10.82 -0.17 6.16
CA THR A 190 11.51 -0.42 7.45
C THR A 190 11.47 -1.88 7.91
N GLY A 191 10.51 -2.65 7.42
CA GLY A 191 10.18 -3.99 7.90
C GLY A 191 9.51 -3.99 9.28
N TYR A 192 9.12 -2.83 9.82
CA TYR A 192 8.49 -2.73 11.13
C TYR A 192 7.11 -3.40 11.12
N THR A 193 6.78 -4.06 12.22
CA THR A 193 5.45 -4.61 12.47
C THR A 193 4.99 -4.10 13.82
N MET A 194 3.82 -3.46 13.82
CA MET A 194 3.20 -2.95 15.02
C MET A 194 2.75 -4.09 15.93
N SER A 195 2.97 -3.90 17.23
CA SER A 195 2.41 -4.74 18.28
C SER A 195 0.90 -4.63 18.36
N HIS A 196 0.27 -5.61 19.01
CA HIS A 196 -1.16 -5.56 19.28
C HIS A 196 -1.56 -4.33 20.12
N GLU A 197 -0.71 -3.95 21.07
CA GLU A 197 -0.89 -2.78 21.91
C GLU A 197 -0.83 -1.48 21.11
N GLU A 198 0.11 -1.32 20.18
CA GLU A 198 0.19 -0.14 19.30
C GLU A 198 -1.05 -0.06 18.38
N TRP A 199 -1.50 -1.19 17.82
CA TRP A 199 -2.76 -1.23 17.07
C TRP A 199 -3.96 -0.85 17.92
N LYS A 200 -4.01 -1.31 19.17
CA LYS A 200 -5.07 -0.92 20.11
C LYS A 200 -5.09 0.59 20.34
N GLU A 201 -3.93 1.23 20.48
CA GLU A 201 -3.83 2.69 20.63
C GLU A 201 -4.33 3.44 19.38
N VAL A 202 -4.01 2.94 18.18
CA VAL A 202 -4.54 3.48 16.92
C VAL A 202 -6.06 3.39 16.88
N ILE A 203 -6.63 2.21 17.17
CA ILE A 203 -8.08 2.00 17.12
C ILE A 203 -8.79 2.83 18.19
N ASP A 204 -8.25 2.92 19.41
CA ASP A 204 -8.81 3.76 20.47
C ASP A 204 -8.83 5.24 20.05
N PHE A 205 -7.77 5.73 19.40
CA PHE A 205 -7.70 7.09 18.88
C PHE A 205 -8.66 7.33 17.70
N VAL A 206 -8.72 6.43 16.72
CA VAL A 206 -9.64 6.54 15.56
C VAL A 206 -11.10 6.59 16.04
N ASN A 207 -11.46 5.77 17.04
CA ASN A 207 -12.79 5.80 17.68
C ASN A 207 -13.07 7.10 18.45
N GLU A 208 -12.03 7.78 18.93
CA GLU A 208 -12.18 9.10 19.54
C GLU A 208 -12.46 10.17 18.48
N VAL A 209 -11.65 10.21 17.42
CA VAL A 209 -11.83 11.14 16.29
C VAL A 209 -13.20 10.98 15.64
N SER A 210 -13.66 9.73 15.48
CA SER A 210 -14.94 9.41 14.84
C SER A 210 -16.17 9.99 15.55
N LYS A 211 -16.04 10.43 16.80
CA LYS A 211 -17.13 11.12 17.54
C LYS A 211 -17.39 12.52 17.02
N THR A 212 -16.44 13.12 16.31
CA THR A 212 -16.51 14.51 15.85
C THR A 212 -16.30 14.65 14.34
N HIS A 213 -15.52 13.76 13.72
CA HIS A 213 -15.17 13.83 12.30
C HIS A 213 -15.28 12.45 11.64
N PRO A 214 -15.77 12.34 10.40
CA PRO A 214 -15.60 11.13 9.62
C PRO A 214 -14.12 10.80 9.40
N ILE A 215 -13.72 9.58 9.72
CA ILE A 215 -12.34 9.11 9.54
C ILE A 215 -12.34 7.75 8.83
N VAL A 216 -11.46 7.63 7.83
CA VAL A 216 -11.13 6.38 7.16
C VAL A 216 -9.70 6.02 7.54
N LEU A 217 -9.53 4.85 8.13
CA LEU A 217 -8.23 4.21 8.30
C LEU A 217 -8.00 3.28 7.11
N MET A 218 -6.98 3.59 6.32
CA MET A 218 -6.47 2.71 5.27
C MET A 218 -5.30 1.92 5.85
N ASP A 219 -5.42 0.60 5.81
CA ASP A 219 -4.37 -0.33 6.20
C ASP A 219 -3.84 -1.06 4.97
N ASP A 220 -2.62 -0.73 4.55
CA ASP A 220 -1.94 -1.45 3.47
C ASP A 220 -1.23 -2.67 4.03
N ILE A 221 -1.83 -3.83 3.77
CA ILE A 221 -1.42 -5.14 4.29
C ILE A 221 -0.65 -5.98 3.25
N ALA A 222 0.02 -5.35 2.26
CA ALA A 222 0.67 -6.06 1.15
C ALA A 222 1.66 -7.18 1.59
N TYR A 223 2.21 -7.07 2.80
CA TYR A 223 3.20 -8.02 3.34
C TYR A 223 2.63 -8.93 4.45
N ILE A 224 1.31 -9.03 4.61
CA ILE A 224 0.66 -9.75 5.72
C ILE A 224 1.13 -11.21 5.90
N ASP A 225 1.35 -11.95 4.81
CA ASP A 225 1.82 -13.35 4.86
C ASP A 225 3.33 -13.49 5.16
N TYR A 226 4.06 -12.37 5.23
CA TYR A 226 5.50 -12.33 5.53
C TYR A 226 5.81 -11.81 6.93
N ALA A 227 4.78 -11.44 7.69
CA ALA A 227 4.89 -11.08 9.09
C ALA A 227 4.89 -12.32 9.99
N TYR A 228 5.67 -12.30 11.07
CA TYR A 228 5.85 -13.40 12.02
C TYR A 228 5.63 -12.96 13.47
#